data_AF-A0A3B9PBZ4-F1
#
_entry.id   AF-A0A3B9PBZ4-F1
#
_cell.length_a   1.000
_cell.length_b   1.000
_cell.length_c   1.000
_cell.angle_alpha   90.00
_cell.angle_beta   90.00
_cell.angle_gamma   90.00
#
_symmetry.space_group_name_H-M   'P 1'
#
loop_
_entity.id
_entity.type
_entity.pdbx_description
1 polymer ?
#
loop_
_entity_poly.entity_id
_entity_poly.type
_entity_poly.pdbx_seq_one_letter_code
_entity_poly.pdbx_strand_id
1 'polypeptide(L)'
;MPDKPNPPDFDIELESKKSLERLIPRLNDHFSAFRKSHPEAWKLYIRRIQTHFPLLFSILVDLYGHRYDFFFYFESLLTEITEAWIDRPGDLKKLDALREGQPNWYQDHRMLGGVCYVDLFAEDLSGIRKKIPYFKELGLTYLHLMPLFKSPEGENDGGYAISSYREVDPKLGTMEDLRTLAGELRQEGISLVIDFVFNHTSNEHEWALKARAGEQRYQKYYRMFPDRTIPNAYEKTLREIFPEEHPGAFTYFYDIGQWVWTTFHSNQWDLNYANPEVFNQMAGEMLFLANQGVEVLRLDAVAFIWKEMGTSCENLPQAHSIIQAYNLIARIAAPALLFKSEAIVHPDEVAKYIHPDECQLSYNPLLMALLWNTLATREVNLLLYSMKKRFEIPDGCAWVNYVRCHDDIGWTFSDEDAADLWVNAFDHRQFLNAFYTGRFEGSFARGLPFQENPKT
;
A
#
# COMPACT_ATOMS: atom_id res chain seq x y z
N MET A 1 19.19 -5.57 -14.29
CA MET A 1 19.97 -6.71 -14.83
C MET A 1 19.46 -6.95 -16.25
N PRO A 2 20.28 -7.34 -17.25
CA PRO A 2 19.74 -7.53 -18.59
C PRO A 2 18.79 -8.73 -18.59
N ASP A 3 17.62 -8.53 -19.19
CA ASP A 3 16.66 -9.58 -19.55
C ASP A 3 17.42 -10.80 -20.08
N LYS A 4 17.51 -11.85 -19.28
CA LYS A 4 17.79 -13.17 -19.84
C LYS A 4 16.44 -13.70 -20.28
N PRO A 5 16.16 -13.77 -21.60
CA PRO A 5 14.94 -14.42 -22.04
C PRO A 5 14.96 -15.84 -21.50
N ASN A 6 13.81 -16.29 -21.00
CA ASN A 6 13.61 -17.67 -20.63
C ASN A 6 14.09 -18.57 -21.78
N PRO A 7 14.65 -19.76 -21.50
CA PRO A 7 15.13 -20.64 -22.56
C PRO A 7 14.03 -20.87 -23.61
N PRO A 8 14.38 -21.07 -24.89
CA PRO A 8 13.44 -21.05 -26.02
C PRO A 8 12.25 -22.03 -25.93
N ASP A 9 12.25 -22.95 -24.96
CA ASP A 9 11.19 -23.93 -24.67
C ASP A 9 10.42 -23.64 -23.35
N PHE A 10 10.59 -22.47 -22.72
CA PHE A 10 9.91 -22.13 -21.47
C PHE A 10 8.51 -21.59 -21.73
N ASP A 11 7.54 -22.49 -21.67
CA ASP A 11 6.11 -22.17 -21.70
C ASP A 11 5.63 -21.96 -20.25
N ILE A 12 5.40 -20.70 -19.87
CA ILE A 12 4.99 -20.34 -18.50
C ILE A 12 3.65 -20.95 -18.10
N GLU A 13 2.71 -21.13 -19.04
CA GLU A 13 1.41 -21.72 -18.76
C GLU A 13 1.55 -23.22 -18.45
N LEU A 14 2.35 -23.92 -19.27
CA LEU A 14 2.65 -25.33 -19.07
C LEU A 14 3.42 -25.56 -17.76
N GLU A 15 4.44 -24.75 -17.48
CA GLU A 15 5.24 -24.88 -16.26
C GLU A 15 4.44 -24.50 -15.01
N SER A 16 3.53 -23.53 -15.11
CA SER A 16 2.57 -23.22 -14.05
C SER A 16 1.68 -24.42 -13.73
N LYS A 17 1.09 -25.05 -14.74
CA LYS A 17 0.26 -26.25 -14.56
C LYS A 17 1.04 -27.39 -13.91
N LYS A 18 2.25 -27.70 -14.41
CA LYS A 18 3.13 -28.74 -13.82
C LYS A 18 3.50 -28.43 -12.37
N SER A 19 3.77 -27.16 -12.07
CA SER A 19 4.10 -26.71 -10.71
C SER A 19 2.92 -26.91 -9.77
N LEU A 20 1.72 -26.53 -10.20
CA LEU A 20 0.50 -26.72 -9.43
C LEU A 20 0.19 -28.21 -9.18
N GLU A 21 0.33 -29.07 -10.19
CA GLU A 21 0.16 -30.54 -10.06
C GLU A 21 1.12 -31.16 -9.03
N ARG A 22 2.30 -30.58 -8.84
CA ARG A 22 3.28 -31.01 -7.83
C ARG A 22 3.02 -30.43 -6.44
N LEU A 23 2.52 -29.20 -6.36
CA LEU A 23 2.31 -28.49 -5.09
C LEU A 23 1.00 -28.89 -4.40
N ILE A 24 -0.07 -29.17 -5.16
CA ILE A 24 -1.37 -29.54 -4.60
C ILE A 24 -1.30 -30.79 -3.70
N PRO A 25 -0.63 -31.90 -4.07
CA PRO A 25 -0.45 -33.05 -3.18
C PRO A 25 0.25 -32.69 -1.86
N ARG A 26 1.22 -31.78 -1.90
CA ARG A 26 1.96 -31.35 -0.71
C ARG A 26 1.08 -30.54 0.24
N LEU A 27 0.32 -29.58 -0.27
CA LEU A 27 -0.69 -28.85 0.51
C LEU A 27 -1.73 -29.81 1.09
N ASN A 28 -2.18 -30.77 0.29
CA ASN A 28 -3.12 -31.81 0.67
C ASN A 28 -2.62 -32.64 1.86
N ASP A 29 -1.35 -33.01 1.87
CA ASP A 29 -0.75 -33.81 2.93
C ASP A 29 -0.50 -32.96 4.19
N HIS A 30 0.03 -31.75 4.01
CA HIS A 30 0.29 -30.80 5.09
C HIS A 30 -0.99 -30.46 5.86
N PHE A 31 -2.09 -30.15 5.15
CA PHE A 31 -3.38 -29.80 5.75
C PHE A 31 -4.37 -30.97 5.80
N SER A 32 -3.88 -32.21 5.86
CA SER A 32 -4.72 -33.41 5.76
C SER A 32 -5.78 -33.52 6.86
N ALA A 33 -5.50 -33.03 8.07
CA ALA A 33 -6.45 -33.01 9.18
C ALA A 33 -7.64 -32.07 8.91
N PHE A 34 -7.36 -30.85 8.44
CA PHE A 34 -8.38 -29.89 8.06
C PHE A 34 -9.20 -30.38 6.86
N ARG A 35 -8.52 -30.88 5.82
CA ARG A 35 -9.16 -31.43 4.62
C ARG A 35 -10.16 -32.54 4.95
N LYS A 36 -9.80 -33.47 5.84
CA LYS A 36 -10.67 -34.58 6.24
C LYS A 36 -11.89 -34.11 7.03
N SER A 37 -11.75 -33.08 7.85
CA SER A 37 -12.85 -32.52 8.65
C SER A 37 -13.75 -31.56 7.86
N HIS A 38 -13.22 -30.87 6.84
CA HIS A 38 -13.94 -29.85 6.07
C HIS A 38 -13.77 -30.04 4.54
N PRO A 39 -14.20 -31.18 3.97
CA PRO A 39 -13.91 -31.54 2.58
C PRO A 39 -14.49 -30.56 1.56
N GLU A 40 -15.69 -30.03 1.78
CA GLU A 40 -16.32 -29.08 0.83
C GLU A 40 -15.67 -27.69 0.90
N ALA A 41 -15.30 -27.21 2.08
CA ALA A 41 -14.55 -25.96 2.22
C ALA A 41 -13.17 -26.07 1.56
N TRP A 42 -12.50 -27.21 1.72
CA TRP A 42 -11.22 -27.47 1.06
C TRP A 42 -11.35 -27.47 -0.46
N LYS A 43 -12.39 -28.11 -1.03
CA LYS A 43 -12.65 -28.07 -2.48
C LYS A 43 -12.84 -26.65 -2.99
N LEU A 44 -13.57 -25.81 -2.26
CA LEU A 44 -13.75 -24.40 -2.62
C LEU A 44 -12.41 -23.65 -2.62
N TYR A 45 -11.58 -23.85 -1.59
CA TYR A 45 -10.26 -23.25 -1.51
C TYR A 45 -9.34 -23.68 -2.66
N ILE A 46 -9.29 -24.98 -2.96
CA ILE A 46 -8.50 -25.48 -4.08
C ILE A 46 -8.97 -24.90 -5.41
N ARG A 47 -10.27 -24.64 -5.58
CA ARG A 47 -10.78 -23.96 -6.77
C ARG A 47 -10.21 -22.53 -6.89
N ARG A 48 -10.15 -21.76 -5.81
CA ARG A 48 -9.54 -20.42 -5.81
C ARG A 48 -8.05 -20.49 -6.16
N ILE A 49 -7.32 -21.44 -5.58
CA ILE A 49 -5.92 -21.70 -5.95
C ILE A 49 -5.84 -21.99 -7.46
N GLN A 50 -6.63 -22.91 -8.00
CA GLN A 50 -6.61 -23.25 -9.43
C GLN A 50 -6.93 -22.06 -10.33
N THR A 51 -7.80 -21.15 -9.89
CA THR A 51 -8.17 -19.94 -10.65
C THR A 51 -7.05 -18.90 -10.65
N HIS A 52 -6.44 -18.61 -9.51
CA HIS A 52 -5.53 -17.46 -9.36
C HIS A 52 -4.04 -17.83 -9.43
N PHE A 53 -3.70 -19.09 -9.16
CA PHE A 53 -2.32 -19.58 -9.19
C PHE A 53 -1.60 -19.31 -10.52
N PRO A 54 -2.20 -19.50 -11.71
CA PRO A 54 -1.47 -19.33 -12.96
C PRO A 54 -0.83 -17.95 -13.12
N LEU A 55 -1.58 -16.89 -12.84
CA LEU A 55 -1.09 -15.53 -12.93
C LEU A 55 -0.12 -15.21 -11.78
N LEU A 56 -0.44 -15.65 -10.55
CA LEU A 56 0.45 -15.46 -9.40
C LEU A 56 1.82 -16.11 -9.63
N PHE A 57 1.83 -17.32 -10.20
CA PHE A 57 3.04 -18.04 -10.56
C PHE A 57 3.84 -17.29 -11.61
N SER A 58 3.20 -16.82 -12.70
CA SER A 58 3.87 -16.04 -13.74
C SER A 58 4.56 -14.81 -13.16
N ILE A 59 3.83 -14.01 -12.39
CA ILE A 59 4.36 -12.80 -11.77
C ILE A 59 5.57 -13.10 -10.88
N LEU A 60 5.48 -14.12 -10.02
CA LEU A 60 6.56 -14.43 -9.08
C LEU A 60 7.76 -15.10 -9.75
N VAL A 61 7.55 -15.84 -10.85
CA VAL A 61 8.63 -16.33 -11.71
C VAL A 61 9.36 -15.16 -12.39
N ASP A 62 8.63 -14.17 -12.90
CA ASP A 62 9.26 -13.00 -13.52
C ASP A 62 10.07 -12.18 -12.51
N LEU A 63 9.53 -12.00 -11.30
CA LEU A 63 10.21 -11.28 -10.22
C LEU A 63 11.42 -12.05 -9.65
N TYR A 64 11.28 -13.37 -9.42
CA TYR A 64 12.19 -14.12 -8.56
C TYR A 64 12.68 -15.46 -9.13
N GLY A 65 12.15 -15.90 -10.27
CA GLY A 65 12.45 -17.21 -10.87
C GLY A 65 13.92 -17.41 -11.28
N HIS A 66 14.68 -16.33 -11.39
CA HIS A 66 16.12 -16.37 -11.60
C HIS A 66 16.92 -16.88 -10.37
N ARG A 67 16.28 -16.98 -9.20
CA ARG A 67 16.90 -17.47 -7.97
C ARG A 67 16.82 -19.00 -7.89
N TYR A 68 17.94 -19.62 -7.53
CA TYR A 68 18.02 -21.08 -7.38
C TYR A 68 17.08 -21.64 -6.29
N ASP A 69 16.72 -20.82 -5.30
CA ASP A 69 15.89 -21.17 -4.15
C ASP A 69 14.43 -20.69 -4.26
N PHE A 70 14.03 -20.12 -5.41
CA PHE A 70 12.70 -19.54 -5.64
C PHE A 70 11.54 -20.44 -5.20
N PHE A 71 11.55 -21.71 -5.63
CA PHE A 71 10.45 -22.64 -5.37
C PHE A 71 10.25 -22.94 -3.88
N PHE A 72 11.29 -22.81 -3.04
CA PHE A 72 11.13 -22.97 -1.59
C PHE A 72 10.32 -21.81 -0.99
N TYR A 73 10.58 -20.57 -1.41
CA TYR A 73 9.79 -19.42 -0.97
C TYR A 73 8.37 -19.49 -1.51
N PHE A 74 8.19 -19.92 -2.76
CA PHE A 74 6.86 -20.04 -3.34
C PHE A 74 6.01 -21.13 -2.66
N GLU A 75 6.61 -22.28 -2.31
CA GLU A 75 5.93 -23.31 -1.52
C GLU A 75 5.60 -22.85 -0.10
N SER A 76 6.51 -22.11 0.56
CA SER A 76 6.25 -21.48 1.87
C SER A 76 5.08 -20.50 1.78
N LEU A 77 5.07 -19.65 0.77
CA LEU A 77 4.01 -18.69 0.52
C LEU A 77 2.64 -19.37 0.39
N LEU A 78 2.53 -20.44 -0.40
CA LEU A 78 1.27 -21.18 -0.54
C LEU A 78 0.82 -21.83 0.77
N THR A 79 1.77 -22.24 1.61
CA THR A 79 1.48 -22.78 2.94
C THR A 79 0.90 -21.68 3.83
N GLU A 80 1.55 -20.51 3.88
CA GLU A 80 1.10 -19.35 4.67
C GLU A 80 -0.27 -18.81 4.21
N ILE A 81 -0.51 -18.74 2.89
CA ILE A 81 -1.81 -18.37 2.31
C ILE A 81 -2.89 -19.38 2.75
N THR A 82 -2.56 -20.67 2.75
CA THR A 82 -3.49 -21.73 3.14
C THR A 82 -3.81 -21.67 4.63
N GLU A 83 -2.81 -21.48 5.49
CA GLU A 83 -2.98 -21.29 6.93
C GLU A 83 -3.88 -20.09 7.22
N ALA A 84 -3.59 -18.94 6.62
CA ALA A 84 -4.38 -17.74 6.79
C ALA A 84 -5.85 -17.94 6.36
N TRP A 85 -6.10 -18.65 5.25
CA TRP A 85 -7.46 -18.98 4.84
C TRP A 85 -8.15 -19.97 5.79
N ILE A 86 -7.44 -20.99 6.29
CA ILE A 86 -7.97 -21.94 7.26
C ILE A 86 -8.40 -21.20 8.53
N ASP A 87 -7.52 -20.34 9.05
CA ASP A 87 -7.69 -19.60 10.29
C ASP A 87 -8.66 -18.42 10.16
N ARG A 88 -9.01 -18.03 8.92
CA ARG A 88 -9.94 -16.93 8.66
C ARG A 88 -11.30 -17.17 9.35
N PRO A 89 -11.76 -16.23 10.21
CA PRO A 89 -13.02 -16.32 10.92
C PRO A 89 -14.24 -16.63 10.04
N GLY A 90 -15.21 -17.36 10.61
CA GLY A 90 -16.38 -17.84 9.86
C GLY A 90 -17.31 -16.73 9.36
N ASP A 91 -17.41 -15.60 10.07
CA ASP A 91 -18.15 -14.42 9.62
C ASP A 91 -17.43 -13.73 8.45
N LEU A 92 -16.09 -13.67 8.48
CA LEU A 92 -15.30 -13.12 7.38
C LEU A 92 -15.31 -14.01 6.13
N LYS A 93 -15.35 -15.34 6.27
CA LYS A 93 -15.59 -16.25 5.14
C LYS A 93 -16.96 -16.05 4.49
N LYS A 94 -17.99 -15.69 5.27
CA LYS A 94 -19.31 -15.31 4.73
C LYS A 94 -19.24 -13.96 4.01
N LEU A 95 -18.50 -13.00 4.56
CA LEU A 95 -18.26 -11.72 3.92
C LEU A 95 -17.55 -11.91 2.57
N ASP A 96 -16.54 -12.78 2.50
CA ASP A 96 -15.86 -13.11 1.24
C ASP A 96 -16.85 -13.61 0.18
N ALA A 97 -17.68 -14.59 0.53
CA ALA A 97 -18.68 -15.13 -0.39
C ALA A 97 -19.71 -14.07 -0.84
N LEU A 98 -20.08 -13.16 0.06
CA LEU A 98 -20.97 -12.03 -0.26
C LEU A 98 -20.30 -11.07 -1.26
N ARG A 99 -19.04 -10.69 -1.04
CA ARG A 99 -18.31 -9.76 -1.92
C ARG A 99 -17.94 -10.40 -3.26
N GLU A 100 -17.63 -11.69 -3.30
CA GLU A 100 -17.46 -12.44 -4.55
C GLU A 100 -18.75 -12.44 -5.39
N GLY A 101 -19.92 -12.52 -4.73
CA GLY A 101 -21.23 -12.42 -5.40
C GLY A 101 -21.64 -10.98 -5.78
N GLN A 102 -20.96 -9.97 -5.23
CA GLN A 102 -21.22 -8.54 -5.44
C GLN A 102 -19.90 -7.78 -5.61
N PRO A 103 -19.15 -8.03 -6.70
CA PRO A 103 -17.76 -7.58 -6.82
C PRO A 103 -17.62 -6.05 -6.89
N ASN A 104 -18.69 -5.33 -7.23
CA ASN A 104 -18.70 -3.87 -7.42
C ASN A 104 -19.35 -3.12 -6.25
N TRP A 105 -19.46 -3.74 -5.07
CA TRP A 105 -20.17 -3.16 -3.91
C TRP A 105 -19.64 -1.78 -3.47
N TYR A 106 -18.36 -1.51 -3.67
CA TYR A 106 -17.70 -0.25 -3.33
C TYR A 106 -17.94 0.87 -4.36
N GLN A 107 -18.57 0.55 -5.51
CA GLN A 107 -18.98 1.54 -6.51
C GLN A 107 -20.42 2.05 -6.27
N ASP A 108 -21.10 1.58 -5.23
CA ASP A 108 -22.46 2.03 -4.89
C ASP A 108 -22.46 3.52 -4.52
N HIS A 109 -23.39 4.30 -5.09
CA HIS A 109 -23.53 5.73 -4.83
C HIS A 109 -23.80 6.09 -3.34
N ARG A 110 -24.18 5.11 -2.52
CA ARG A 110 -24.33 5.26 -1.06
C ARG A 110 -23.02 5.17 -0.30
N MET A 111 -21.92 4.81 -0.97
CA MET A 111 -20.61 4.74 -0.34
C MET A 111 -20.14 6.14 0.09
N LEU A 112 -19.97 6.31 1.40
CA LEU A 112 -19.44 7.53 1.99
C LEU A 112 -18.34 7.17 3.00
N GLY A 113 -17.13 7.66 2.71
CA GLY A 113 -15.95 7.44 3.55
C GLY A 113 -15.70 8.57 4.53
N GLY A 114 -15.32 8.21 5.75
CA GLY A 114 -14.67 9.09 6.72
C GLY A 114 -13.24 8.63 6.99
N VAL A 115 -12.39 9.56 7.45
CA VAL A 115 -11.04 9.26 7.93
C VAL A 115 -10.77 10.02 9.22
N CYS A 116 -10.10 9.38 10.18
CA CYS A 116 -9.68 10.05 11.42
C CYS A 116 -8.50 9.35 12.10
N TYR A 117 -7.72 10.14 12.84
CA TYR A 117 -6.81 9.63 13.87
C TYR A 117 -7.63 9.23 15.10
N VAL A 118 -7.35 8.04 15.65
CA VAL A 118 -8.11 7.48 16.78
C VAL A 118 -7.95 8.32 18.03
N ASP A 119 -6.72 8.66 18.38
CA ASP A 119 -6.37 9.50 19.52
C ASP A 119 -6.94 10.91 19.42
N LEU A 120 -6.79 11.56 18.26
CA LEU A 120 -7.25 12.94 18.10
C LEU A 120 -8.78 13.06 18.05
N PHE A 121 -9.46 12.07 17.48
CA PHE A 121 -10.92 12.12 17.32
C PHE A 121 -11.67 11.56 18.53
N ALA A 122 -11.14 10.51 19.17
CA ALA A 122 -11.83 9.79 20.21
C ALA A 122 -10.91 9.15 21.27
N GLU A 123 -9.67 9.61 21.41
CA GLU A 123 -8.67 9.16 22.41
C GLU A 123 -8.15 7.73 22.21
N ASP A 124 -9.04 6.74 22.06
CA ASP A 124 -8.69 5.33 21.92
C ASP A 124 -9.75 4.56 21.09
N LEU A 125 -9.50 3.28 20.83
CA LEU A 125 -10.42 2.42 20.07
C LEU A 125 -11.79 2.26 20.77
N SER A 126 -11.85 2.33 22.10
CA SER A 126 -13.12 2.31 22.85
C SER A 126 -13.92 3.58 22.59
N GLY A 127 -13.26 4.72 22.49
CA GLY A 127 -13.86 5.99 22.08
C GLY A 127 -14.41 5.92 20.67
N ILE A 128 -13.67 5.36 19.71
CA ILE A 128 -14.17 5.15 18.34
C ILE A 128 -15.41 4.27 18.34
N ARG A 129 -15.44 3.17 19.11
CA ARG A 129 -16.63 2.33 19.28
C ARG A 129 -17.84 3.13 19.78
N LYS A 130 -17.64 4.05 20.74
CA LYS A 130 -18.72 4.95 21.23
C LYS A 130 -19.18 5.97 20.18
N LYS A 131 -18.40 6.23 19.13
CA LYS A 131 -18.74 7.14 18.02
C LYS A 131 -19.47 6.45 16.86
N ILE A 132 -19.62 5.13 16.87
CA ILE A 132 -20.38 4.40 15.83
C ILE A 132 -21.78 4.99 15.58
N PRO A 133 -22.59 5.36 16.59
CA PRO A 133 -23.88 6.01 16.35
C PRO A 133 -23.76 7.33 15.57
N TYR A 134 -22.72 8.13 15.82
CA TYR A 134 -22.44 9.36 15.09
C TYR A 134 -22.03 9.09 13.64
N PHE A 135 -21.16 8.10 13.41
CA PHE A 135 -20.76 7.72 12.04
C PHE A 135 -21.95 7.25 11.22
N LYS A 136 -22.86 6.50 11.84
CA LYS A 136 -24.12 6.08 11.22
C LYS A 136 -25.06 7.25 10.95
N GLU A 137 -25.21 8.18 11.88
CA GLU A 137 -26.00 9.41 11.68
C GLU A 137 -25.46 10.24 10.50
N LEU A 138 -24.14 10.36 10.39
CA LEU A 138 -23.48 11.02 9.27
C LEU A 138 -23.66 10.27 7.93
N GLY A 139 -24.01 8.97 7.98
CA GLY A 139 -24.19 8.11 6.82
C GLY A 139 -22.91 7.48 6.31
N LEU A 140 -21.86 7.38 7.14
CA LEU A 140 -20.63 6.68 6.77
C LEU A 140 -20.91 5.19 6.51
N THR A 141 -20.29 4.65 5.48
CA THR A 141 -20.25 3.20 5.17
C THR A 141 -18.81 2.69 5.04
N TYR A 142 -17.84 3.57 5.23
CA TYR A 142 -16.41 3.32 5.14
C TYR A 142 -15.72 4.21 6.18
N LEU A 143 -14.84 3.63 6.99
CA LEU A 143 -14.08 4.38 7.99
C LEU A 143 -12.61 3.99 7.93
N HIS A 144 -11.77 4.94 7.50
CA HIS A 144 -10.31 4.82 7.54
C HIS A 144 -9.79 5.34 8.87
N LEU A 145 -9.18 4.46 9.65
CA LEU A 145 -8.42 4.83 10.82
C LEU A 145 -6.94 4.95 10.44
N MET A 146 -6.35 6.10 10.75
CA MET A 146 -4.91 6.37 10.59
C MET A 146 -4.07 5.34 11.38
N PRO A 147 -2.74 5.22 11.14
CA PRO A 147 -1.93 4.13 11.68
C PRO A 147 -2.17 3.83 13.16
N LEU A 148 -2.55 2.58 13.43
CA LEU A 148 -2.99 2.10 14.76
C LEU A 148 -1.91 1.31 15.50
N PHE A 149 -0.86 0.93 14.78
CA PHE A 149 0.09 -0.06 15.25
C PHE A 149 1.23 0.58 16.02
N LYS A 150 1.88 -0.26 16.82
CA LYS A 150 3.06 0.11 17.59
C LYS A 150 4.10 0.76 16.68
N SER A 151 4.57 1.92 17.08
CA SER A 151 5.58 2.74 16.41
C SER A 151 6.54 3.32 17.47
N PRO A 152 7.69 3.90 17.08
CA PRO A 152 8.61 4.54 18.03
C PRO A 152 7.93 5.60 18.89
N GLU A 153 8.45 5.82 20.10
CA GLU A 153 8.05 6.96 20.91
C GLU A 153 8.62 8.26 20.34
N GLY A 154 7.83 9.35 20.36
CA GLY A 154 8.24 10.64 19.81
C GLY A 154 7.95 10.76 18.32
N GLU A 155 8.97 11.12 17.54
CA GLU A 155 8.85 11.28 16.08
C GLU A 155 8.70 9.90 15.41
N ASN A 156 7.51 9.65 14.86
CA ASN A 156 7.14 8.39 14.23
C ASN A 156 6.32 8.59 12.95
N ASP A 157 6.38 9.80 12.38
CA ASP A 157 5.65 10.19 11.18
C ASP A 157 4.14 9.91 11.32
N GLY A 158 3.54 10.37 12.42
CA GLY A 158 2.11 10.14 12.70
C GLY A 158 1.72 8.66 12.77
N GLY A 159 2.65 7.79 13.14
CA GLY A 159 2.48 6.34 13.23
C GLY A 159 2.86 5.56 11.96
N TYR A 160 3.34 6.21 10.90
CA TYR A 160 3.79 5.52 9.67
C TYR A 160 5.12 4.78 9.85
N ALA A 161 5.92 5.08 10.88
CA ALA A 161 7.08 4.28 11.25
C ALA A 161 6.67 3.01 12.06
N ILE A 162 6.26 1.93 11.39
CA ILE A 162 5.72 0.73 12.07
C ILE A 162 6.82 -0.09 12.78
N SER A 163 6.66 -0.35 14.08
CA SER A 163 7.51 -1.26 14.86
C SER A 163 6.93 -2.67 15.03
N SER A 164 5.61 -2.84 14.86
CA SER A 164 4.97 -4.16 14.86
C SER A 164 3.61 -4.11 14.17
N TYR A 165 3.41 -4.88 13.10
CA TYR A 165 2.10 -5.01 12.43
C TYR A 165 1.06 -5.80 13.24
N ARG A 166 1.48 -6.43 14.34
CA ARG A 166 0.66 -7.36 15.13
C ARG A 166 0.32 -6.84 16.52
N GLU A 167 0.75 -5.63 16.85
CA GLU A 167 0.47 -4.96 18.11
C GLU A 167 -0.13 -3.58 17.80
N VAL A 168 -1.37 -3.34 18.22
CA VAL A 168 -1.93 -1.98 18.32
C VAL A 168 -1.08 -1.19 19.31
N ASP A 169 -0.88 0.11 19.06
CA ASP A 169 -0.24 1.02 20.02
C ASP A 169 -0.97 0.90 21.37
N PRO A 170 -0.29 0.55 22.48
CA PRO A 170 -0.92 0.39 23.78
C PRO A 170 -1.74 1.60 24.27
N LYS A 171 -1.46 2.81 23.76
CA LYS A 171 -2.25 4.01 24.05
C LYS A 171 -3.63 4.00 23.40
N LEU A 172 -3.78 3.31 22.27
CA LEU A 172 -5.02 3.21 21.51
C LEU A 172 -5.86 1.98 21.89
N GLY A 173 -5.23 0.92 22.42
CA GLY A 173 -5.91 -0.29 22.88
C GLY A 173 -5.17 -1.57 22.50
N THR A 174 -5.92 -2.63 22.18
CA THR A 174 -5.36 -3.93 21.84
C THR A 174 -5.82 -4.43 20.46
N MET A 175 -5.15 -5.47 19.93
CA MET A 175 -5.60 -6.17 18.72
C MET A 175 -7.04 -6.72 18.86
N GLU A 176 -7.44 -7.13 20.06
CA GLU A 176 -8.80 -7.63 20.30
C GLU A 176 -9.82 -6.50 20.27
N ASP A 177 -9.47 -5.30 20.76
CA ASP A 177 -10.31 -4.12 20.62
C ASP A 177 -10.51 -3.73 19.15
N LEU A 178 -9.45 -3.80 18.35
CA LEU A 178 -9.52 -3.55 16.91
C LEU A 178 -10.42 -4.57 16.21
N ARG A 179 -10.26 -5.86 16.51
CA ARG A 179 -11.11 -6.94 15.96
C ARG A 179 -12.58 -6.75 16.34
N THR A 180 -12.83 -6.40 17.60
CA THR A 180 -14.18 -6.13 18.11
C THR A 180 -14.79 -4.93 17.39
N LEU A 181 -14.04 -3.82 17.28
CA LEU A 181 -14.46 -2.63 16.55
C LEU A 181 -14.77 -2.94 15.09
N ALA A 182 -13.93 -3.72 14.40
CA ALA A 182 -14.17 -4.14 13.02
C ALA A 182 -15.50 -4.90 12.89
N GLY A 183 -15.79 -5.82 13.83
CA GLY A 183 -17.06 -6.54 13.87
C GLY A 183 -18.28 -5.64 14.09
N GLU A 184 -18.18 -4.68 15.02
CA GLU A 184 -19.26 -3.72 15.32
C GLU A 184 -19.51 -2.74 14.17
N LEU A 185 -18.46 -2.22 13.53
CA LEU A 185 -18.57 -1.40 12.32
C LEU A 185 -19.28 -2.16 11.21
N ARG A 186 -18.89 -3.42 10.97
CA ARG A 186 -19.55 -4.27 9.96
C ARG A 186 -21.03 -4.51 10.24
N GLN A 187 -21.42 -4.68 11.50
CA GLN A 187 -22.83 -4.84 11.89
C GLN A 187 -23.67 -3.61 11.52
N GLU A 188 -23.06 -2.43 11.53
CA GLU A 188 -23.67 -1.16 11.14
C GLU A 188 -23.46 -0.80 9.66
N GLY A 189 -22.89 -1.70 8.87
CA GLY A 189 -22.65 -1.49 7.43
C GLY A 189 -21.48 -0.56 7.12
N ILE A 190 -20.53 -0.43 8.05
CA ILE A 190 -19.32 0.38 7.90
C ILE A 190 -18.11 -0.55 7.70
N SER A 191 -17.44 -0.43 6.55
CA SER A 191 -16.22 -1.16 6.27
C SER A 191 -15.03 -0.51 6.96
N LEU A 192 -14.28 -1.29 7.76
CA LEU A 192 -13.05 -0.83 8.39
C LEU A 192 -11.91 -0.78 7.37
N VAL A 193 -11.22 0.35 7.35
CA VAL A 193 -10.04 0.59 6.53
C VAL A 193 -8.87 1.03 7.38
N ILE A 194 -7.69 0.49 7.11
CA ILE A 194 -6.45 0.85 7.77
C ILE A 194 -5.31 0.97 6.76
N ASP A 195 -4.22 1.57 7.18
CA ASP A 195 -2.96 1.60 6.44
C ASP A 195 -2.28 0.23 6.42
N PHE A 196 -1.72 -0.12 5.26
CA PHE A 196 -0.73 -1.16 5.10
C PHE A 196 0.56 -0.49 4.64
N VAL A 197 1.36 -0.09 5.64
CA VAL A 197 2.72 0.41 5.41
C VAL A 197 3.57 -0.77 5.00
N PHE A 198 3.91 -0.87 3.73
CA PHE A 198 4.60 -2.05 3.21
C PHE A 198 5.90 -1.71 2.49
N ASN A 199 6.15 -0.45 2.17
CA ASN A 199 7.44 -0.02 1.63
C ASN A 199 8.55 -0.09 2.68
N HIS A 200 8.24 0.19 3.94
CA HIS A 200 9.25 0.39 4.98
C HIS A 200 8.74 -0.07 6.35
N THR A 201 9.65 -0.19 7.31
CA THR A 201 9.34 -0.37 8.74
C THR A 201 10.14 0.64 9.55
N SER A 202 9.77 0.86 10.82
CA SER A 202 10.64 1.59 11.73
C SER A 202 11.99 0.88 11.93
N ASN A 203 13.03 1.64 12.23
CA ASN A 203 14.33 1.12 12.67
C ASN A 203 14.29 0.38 14.03
N GLU A 204 13.14 0.41 14.72
CA GLU A 204 12.83 -0.35 15.94
C GLU A 204 11.99 -1.61 15.67
N HIS A 205 11.60 -1.87 14.42
CA HIS A 205 10.92 -3.11 14.05
C HIS A 205 11.80 -4.33 14.33
N GLU A 206 11.22 -5.46 14.73
CA GLU A 206 11.97 -6.68 15.05
C GLU A 206 12.97 -7.06 13.95
N TRP A 207 12.56 -6.95 12.68
CA TRP A 207 13.43 -7.21 11.54
C TRP A 207 14.61 -6.22 11.45
N ALA A 208 14.38 -4.93 11.70
CA ALA A 208 15.45 -3.92 11.70
C ALA A 208 16.41 -4.13 12.88
N LEU A 209 15.89 -4.45 14.07
CA LEU A 209 16.70 -4.76 15.25
C LEU A 209 17.59 -5.99 15.02
N LYS A 210 17.05 -7.07 14.42
CA LYS A 210 17.85 -8.26 14.06
C LYS A 210 18.87 -7.97 12.95
N ALA A 211 18.52 -7.14 11.97
CA ALA A 211 19.47 -6.66 10.97
C ALA A 211 20.63 -5.88 11.61
N ARG A 212 20.31 -4.99 12.57
CA ARG A 212 21.31 -4.24 13.35
C ARG A 212 22.18 -5.14 14.21
N ALA A 213 21.62 -6.22 14.76
CA ALA A 213 22.37 -7.24 15.50
C ALA A 213 23.30 -8.10 14.62
N GLY A 214 23.31 -7.91 13.29
CA GLY A 214 24.19 -8.63 12.37
C GLY A 214 23.60 -9.93 11.82
N GLU A 215 22.31 -10.20 12.03
CA GLU A 215 21.67 -11.39 11.50
C GLU A 215 21.51 -11.27 9.97
N GLN A 216 22.32 -12.03 9.22
CA GLN A 216 22.43 -11.92 7.76
C GLN A 216 21.10 -12.08 7.02
N ARG A 217 20.17 -12.89 7.55
CA ARG A 217 18.81 -13.05 6.99
C ARG A 217 18.07 -11.72 6.97
N TYR A 218 18.04 -11.02 8.10
CA TYR A 218 17.32 -9.76 8.27
C TYR A 218 18.07 -8.56 7.69
N GLN A 219 19.41 -8.60 7.62
CA GLN A 219 20.15 -7.58 6.86
C GLN A 219 19.73 -7.53 5.39
N LYS A 220 19.36 -8.68 4.80
CA LYS A 220 18.84 -8.75 3.42
C LYS A 220 17.40 -8.26 3.28
N TYR A 221 16.69 -8.02 4.39
CA TYR A 221 15.36 -7.40 4.36
C TYR A 221 15.44 -5.91 4.06
N TYR A 222 16.61 -5.30 4.19
CA TYR A 222 16.86 -3.91 3.90
C TYR A 222 17.99 -3.77 2.89
N ARG A 223 18.17 -2.54 2.37
CA ARG A 223 19.32 -2.21 1.51
C ARG A 223 20.35 -1.47 2.33
N MET A 224 21.38 -2.21 2.75
CA MET A 224 22.46 -1.73 3.61
C MET A 224 23.79 -1.71 2.84
N PHE A 225 24.57 -0.64 2.97
CA PHE A 225 25.80 -0.40 2.22
C PHE A 225 26.95 0.01 3.15
N PRO A 226 28.17 -0.51 2.94
CA PRO A 226 29.32 -0.19 3.81
C PRO A 226 29.86 1.23 3.57
N ASP A 227 29.60 1.82 2.41
CA ASP A 227 30.09 3.13 2.01
C ASP A 227 29.13 3.83 1.05
N ARG A 228 29.49 5.05 0.63
CA ARG A 228 28.68 5.92 -0.24
C ARG A 228 28.75 5.57 -1.72
N THR A 229 29.54 4.60 -2.16
CA THR A 229 29.74 4.31 -3.60
C THR A 229 28.43 4.00 -4.31
N ILE A 230 27.64 3.08 -3.76
CA ILE A 230 26.34 2.69 -4.31
C ILE A 230 25.24 3.73 -3.98
N PRO A 231 25.09 4.23 -2.74
CA PRO A 231 24.19 5.35 -2.44
C PRO A 231 24.34 6.55 -3.38
N ASN A 232 25.57 7.05 -3.60
CA ASN A 232 25.84 8.16 -4.51
C ASN A 232 25.46 7.86 -5.96
N ALA A 233 25.50 6.59 -6.38
CA ALA A 233 25.12 6.21 -7.73
C ALA A 233 23.59 6.25 -7.91
N TYR A 234 22.83 5.79 -6.91
CA TYR A 234 21.36 5.89 -6.90
C TYR A 234 20.89 7.34 -6.84
N GLU A 235 21.42 8.14 -5.90
CA GLU A 235 20.98 9.53 -5.67
C GLU A 235 21.14 10.47 -6.88
N LYS A 236 21.81 10.05 -7.96
CA LYS A 236 21.84 10.79 -9.23
C LYS A 236 20.46 10.92 -9.89
N THR A 237 19.54 10.02 -9.56
CA THR A 237 18.23 9.93 -10.21
C THR A 237 17.06 9.90 -9.22
N LEU A 238 17.31 9.85 -7.91
CA LEU A 238 16.26 9.83 -6.89
C LEU A 238 15.73 11.25 -6.60
N ARG A 239 14.44 11.33 -6.29
CA ARG A 239 13.79 12.53 -5.76
C ARG A 239 13.94 12.55 -4.23
N GLU A 240 14.19 13.74 -3.67
CA GLU A 240 14.17 13.96 -2.22
C GLU A 240 12.71 14.16 -1.77
N ILE A 241 12.19 13.28 -0.90
CA ILE A 241 10.81 13.37 -0.39
C ILE A 241 10.74 14.34 0.78
N PHE A 242 11.64 14.18 1.76
CA PHE A 242 11.76 15.05 2.94
C PHE A 242 13.15 15.71 2.98
N PRO A 243 13.43 16.68 2.09
CA PRO A 243 14.74 17.33 2.02
C PRO A 243 15.14 18.09 3.29
N GLU A 244 14.18 18.47 4.14
CA GLU A 244 14.45 19.10 5.45
C GLU A 244 14.95 18.08 6.51
N GLU A 245 14.61 16.80 6.37
CA GLU A 245 15.05 15.72 7.26
C GLU A 245 16.48 15.27 6.94
N HIS A 246 16.72 14.85 5.68
CA HIS A 246 18.04 14.45 5.22
C HIS A 246 18.21 14.62 3.71
N PRO A 247 19.44 14.84 3.22
CA PRO A 247 19.71 14.83 1.78
C PRO A 247 19.57 13.42 1.20
N GLY A 248 19.10 13.33 -0.04
CA GLY A 248 18.97 12.05 -0.75
C GLY A 248 17.99 11.08 -0.07
N ALA A 249 18.34 9.78 -0.11
CA ALA A 249 17.47 8.68 0.35
C ALA A 249 18.23 7.63 1.18
N PHE A 250 19.35 8.02 1.79
CA PHE A 250 20.20 7.11 2.56
C PHE A 250 20.72 7.76 3.84
N THR A 251 20.51 7.09 4.97
CA THR A 251 20.99 7.53 6.29
C THR A 251 22.16 6.65 6.75
N TYR A 252 23.21 7.25 7.33
CA TYR A 252 24.31 6.50 7.95
C TYR A 252 24.03 6.20 9.42
N PHE A 253 24.15 4.93 9.80
CA PHE A 253 23.98 4.47 11.18
C PHE A 253 25.33 4.09 11.77
N TYR A 254 25.83 4.91 12.70
CA TYR A 254 27.16 4.78 13.31
C TYR A 254 27.33 3.48 14.11
N ASP A 255 26.26 3.00 14.74
CA ASP A 255 26.26 1.80 15.57
C ASP A 255 26.48 0.50 14.77
N ILE A 256 26.09 0.49 13.49
CA ILE A 256 26.30 -0.63 12.57
C ILE A 256 27.33 -0.34 11.47
N GLY A 257 27.78 0.91 11.37
CA GLY A 257 28.78 1.35 10.39
C GLY A 257 28.31 1.25 8.93
N GLN A 258 27.00 1.40 8.67
CA GLN A 258 26.41 1.22 7.33
C GLN A 258 25.44 2.34 6.96
N TRP A 259 25.34 2.61 5.67
CA TRP A 259 24.27 3.39 5.05
C TRP A 259 23.06 2.50 4.81
N VAL A 260 21.87 2.95 5.18
CA VAL A 260 20.61 2.23 4.95
C VAL A 260 19.70 3.09 4.10
N TRP A 261 18.98 2.47 3.15
CA TRP A 261 17.98 3.15 2.33
C TRP A 261 16.82 3.63 3.20
N THR A 262 16.62 4.94 3.27
CA THR A 262 15.56 5.64 4.01
C THR A 262 14.95 6.68 3.07
N THR A 263 13.93 6.31 2.30
CA THR A 263 13.28 7.22 1.32
C THR A 263 12.58 8.40 2.04
N PHE A 264 12.06 8.13 3.23
CA PHE A 264 11.26 9.04 4.05
C PHE A 264 12.10 9.57 5.23
N HIS A 265 11.67 9.34 6.48
CA HIS A 265 12.45 9.70 7.66
C HIS A 265 13.60 8.72 7.91
N SER A 266 14.65 9.17 8.61
CA SER A 266 15.78 8.31 8.96
C SER A 266 15.37 7.07 9.78
N ASN A 267 14.29 7.16 10.55
CA ASN A 267 13.75 6.03 11.31
C ASN A 267 12.88 5.08 10.47
N GLN A 268 12.64 5.34 9.18
CA GLN A 268 11.86 4.48 8.27
C GLN A 268 12.79 3.78 7.27
N TRP A 269 13.06 2.50 7.50
CA TRP A 269 13.96 1.70 6.68
C TRP A 269 13.19 0.99 5.56
N ASP A 270 13.54 1.28 4.30
CA ASP A 270 12.92 0.66 3.12
C ASP A 270 13.18 -0.86 3.07
N LEU A 271 12.09 -1.62 2.96
CA LEU A 271 12.09 -3.05 2.77
C LEU A 271 12.60 -3.41 1.36
N ASN A 272 13.37 -4.49 1.28
CA ASN A 272 14.01 -4.93 0.06
C ASN A 272 13.19 -6.02 -0.64
N TYR A 273 12.22 -5.62 -1.45
CA TYR A 273 11.37 -6.54 -2.21
C TYR A 273 12.10 -7.36 -3.27
N ALA A 274 13.36 -7.07 -3.60
CA ALA A 274 14.18 -7.99 -4.41
C ALA A 274 14.48 -9.32 -3.68
N ASN A 275 14.21 -9.39 -2.36
CA ASN A 275 14.23 -10.62 -1.58
C ASN A 275 12.82 -11.23 -1.52
N PRO A 276 12.57 -12.42 -2.11
CA PRO A 276 11.24 -13.06 -2.07
C PRO A 276 10.76 -13.37 -0.65
N GLU A 277 11.66 -13.47 0.32
CA GLU A 277 11.28 -13.65 1.71
C GLU A 277 10.56 -12.43 2.28
N VAL A 278 10.98 -11.21 1.91
CA VAL A 278 10.30 -9.96 2.30
C VAL A 278 8.89 -9.94 1.73
N PHE A 279 8.74 -10.33 0.46
CA PHE A 279 7.42 -10.45 -0.18
C PHE A 279 6.50 -11.38 0.61
N ASN A 280 6.98 -12.56 1.00
CA ASN A 280 6.22 -13.52 1.78
C ASN A 280 5.85 -12.99 3.17
N GLN A 281 6.80 -12.40 3.90
CA GLN A 281 6.53 -11.86 5.24
C GLN A 281 5.44 -10.79 5.19
N MET A 282 5.50 -9.89 4.22
CA MET A 282 4.47 -8.85 4.05
C MET A 282 3.14 -9.43 3.54
N ALA A 283 3.12 -10.51 2.74
CA ALA A 283 1.88 -11.26 2.45
C ALA A 283 1.25 -11.81 3.74
N GLY A 284 2.08 -12.33 4.65
CA GLY A 284 1.67 -12.81 5.96
C GLY A 284 1.04 -11.69 6.80
N GLU A 285 1.68 -10.51 6.88
CA GLU A 285 1.11 -9.37 7.61
C GLU A 285 -0.20 -8.87 6.97
N MET A 286 -0.27 -8.79 5.64
CA MET A 286 -1.50 -8.43 4.92
C MET A 286 -2.66 -9.37 5.26
N LEU A 287 -2.43 -10.69 5.22
CA LEU A 287 -3.45 -11.69 5.51
C LEU A 287 -3.82 -11.73 7.01
N PHE A 288 -2.85 -11.48 7.89
CA PHE A 288 -3.10 -11.31 9.32
C PHE A 288 -4.08 -10.16 9.57
N LEU A 289 -3.85 -8.99 8.97
CA LEU A 289 -4.72 -7.81 9.09
C LEU A 289 -6.12 -8.08 8.51
N ALA A 290 -6.19 -8.74 7.34
CA ALA A 290 -7.45 -9.15 6.75
C ALA A 290 -8.26 -10.08 7.66
N ASN A 291 -7.59 -10.94 8.44
CA ASN A 291 -8.22 -11.82 9.41
C ASN A 291 -8.62 -11.13 10.73
N GLN A 292 -8.17 -9.89 10.97
CA GLN A 292 -8.71 -9.05 12.04
C GLN A 292 -10.03 -8.37 11.64
N GLY A 293 -10.46 -8.52 10.39
CA GLY A 293 -11.73 -8.00 9.88
C GLY A 293 -11.61 -6.67 9.13
N VAL A 294 -10.41 -6.30 8.73
CA VAL A 294 -10.15 -5.20 7.79
C VAL A 294 -10.72 -5.55 6.42
N GLU A 295 -11.42 -4.60 5.79
CA GLU A 295 -12.03 -4.78 4.47
C GLU A 295 -11.28 -4.05 3.35
N VAL A 296 -10.54 -2.98 3.67
CA VAL A 296 -9.69 -2.28 2.71
C VAL A 296 -8.34 -1.96 3.36
N LEU A 297 -7.26 -2.17 2.62
CA LEU A 297 -5.93 -1.68 3.00
C LEU A 297 -5.58 -0.48 2.13
N ARG A 298 -5.22 0.65 2.75
CA ARG A 298 -4.50 1.74 2.07
C ARG A 298 -3.06 1.27 1.89
N LEU A 299 -2.66 1.02 0.64
CA LEU A 299 -1.28 0.66 0.34
C LEU A 299 -0.45 1.95 0.34
N ASP A 300 0.36 2.11 1.38
CA ASP A 300 1.19 3.30 1.57
C ASP A 300 2.45 3.23 0.70
N ALA A 301 2.81 4.33 0.04
CA ALA A 301 4.06 4.47 -0.69
C ALA A 301 4.25 3.41 -1.81
N VAL A 302 3.18 3.06 -2.55
CA VAL A 302 3.20 2.02 -3.61
C VAL A 302 4.26 2.25 -4.68
N ALA A 303 4.61 3.51 -4.95
CA ALA A 303 5.57 3.89 -5.97
C ALA A 303 6.99 3.38 -5.66
N PHE A 304 7.32 3.20 -4.38
CA PHE A 304 8.71 3.11 -3.93
C PHE A 304 9.20 1.68 -3.71
N ILE A 305 8.34 0.66 -3.73
CA ILE A 305 8.68 -0.68 -3.24
C ILE A 305 9.76 -1.42 -4.06
N TRP A 306 10.07 -0.96 -5.28
CA TRP A 306 11.14 -1.54 -6.10
C TRP A 306 12.22 -0.53 -6.46
N LYS A 307 13.49 -0.98 -6.40
CA LYS A 307 14.65 -0.12 -6.63
C LYS A 307 15.54 -0.65 -7.74
N GLU A 308 15.79 0.16 -8.76
CA GLU A 308 16.66 -0.14 -9.89
C GLU A 308 17.64 1.01 -10.18
N MET A 309 18.93 0.69 -10.28
CA MET A 309 20.00 1.66 -10.48
C MET A 309 19.82 2.44 -11.78
N GLY A 310 19.95 3.78 -11.72
CA GLY A 310 19.79 4.66 -12.87
C GLY A 310 18.35 5.04 -13.20
N THR A 311 17.39 4.64 -12.37
CA THR A 311 15.98 5.04 -12.45
C THR A 311 15.59 5.92 -11.26
N SER A 312 14.40 6.51 -11.28
CA SER A 312 13.85 7.22 -10.11
C SER A 312 13.56 6.32 -8.92
N CYS A 313 13.52 4.98 -9.12
CA CYS A 313 13.01 4.02 -8.13
C CYS A 313 11.56 4.33 -7.68
N GLU A 314 10.80 4.98 -8.56
CA GLU A 314 9.37 5.25 -8.41
C GLU A 314 8.63 4.63 -9.61
N ASN A 315 7.48 3.98 -9.36
CA ASN A 315 6.56 3.46 -10.40
C ASN A 315 7.19 2.43 -11.36
N LEU A 316 8.19 1.68 -10.89
CA LEU A 316 8.82 0.64 -11.70
C LEU A 316 7.82 -0.52 -11.93
N PRO A 317 7.88 -1.22 -13.09
CA PRO A 317 6.94 -2.30 -13.41
C PRO A 317 6.84 -3.38 -12.32
N GLN A 318 7.94 -3.69 -11.65
CA GLN A 318 7.99 -4.68 -10.58
C GLN A 318 7.18 -4.25 -9.35
N ALA A 319 7.02 -2.94 -9.10
CA ALA A 319 6.15 -2.45 -8.04
C ALA A 319 4.68 -2.84 -8.32
N HIS A 320 4.22 -2.61 -9.55
CA HIS A 320 2.90 -3.05 -10.01
C HIS A 320 2.74 -4.57 -9.89
N SER A 321 3.74 -5.34 -10.35
CA SER A 321 3.73 -6.80 -10.24
C SER A 321 3.59 -7.30 -8.79
N ILE A 322 4.28 -6.69 -7.83
CA ILE A 322 4.15 -7.05 -6.40
C ILE A 322 2.73 -6.81 -5.90
N ILE A 323 2.11 -5.67 -6.24
CA ILE A 323 0.76 -5.33 -5.80
C ILE A 323 -0.27 -6.27 -6.45
N GLN A 324 -0.10 -6.60 -7.72
CA GLN A 324 -0.93 -7.58 -8.43
C GLN A 324 -0.81 -8.98 -7.80
N ALA A 325 0.40 -9.39 -7.41
CA ALA A 325 0.60 -10.64 -6.68
C ALA A 325 -0.11 -10.62 -5.32
N TYR A 326 -0.03 -9.52 -4.56
CA TYR A 326 -0.81 -9.35 -3.31
C TYR A 326 -2.31 -9.40 -3.54
N ASN A 327 -2.80 -8.83 -4.64
CA ASN A 327 -4.22 -8.84 -4.98
C ASN A 327 -4.68 -10.28 -5.20
N LEU A 328 -3.93 -11.06 -6.00
CA LEU A 328 -4.21 -12.47 -6.24
C LEU A 328 -4.19 -13.30 -4.95
N ILE A 329 -3.24 -13.02 -4.06
CA ILE A 329 -3.19 -13.64 -2.73
C ILE A 329 -4.47 -13.34 -1.93
N ALA A 330 -4.92 -12.08 -1.93
CA ALA A 330 -6.18 -11.70 -1.30
C ALA A 330 -7.39 -12.41 -1.95
N ARG A 331 -7.45 -12.52 -3.29
CA ARG A 331 -8.50 -13.28 -3.99
C ARG A 331 -8.52 -14.76 -3.60
N ILE A 332 -7.37 -15.35 -3.25
CA ILE A 332 -7.29 -16.74 -2.78
C ILE A 332 -7.79 -16.87 -1.34
N ALA A 333 -7.23 -16.10 -0.41
CA ALA A 333 -7.40 -16.32 1.03
C ALA A 333 -8.44 -15.42 1.72
N ALA A 334 -8.64 -14.20 1.24
CA ALA A 334 -9.55 -13.21 1.82
C ALA A 334 -10.25 -12.34 0.73
N PRO A 335 -11.11 -12.90 -0.13
CA PRO A 335 -11.67 -12.19 -1.28
C PRO A 335 -12.37 -10.86 -0.99
N ALA A 336 -12.88 -10.64 0.23
CA ALA A 336 -13.51 -9.37 0.61
C ALA A 336 -12.51 -8.19 0.71
N LEU A 337 -11.21 -8.46 0.84
CA LEU A 337 -10.18 -7.44 1.05
C LEU A 337 -9.90 -6.65 -0.23
N LEU A 338 -10.10 -5.34 -0.23
CA LEU A 338 -9.75 -4.46 -1.34
C LEU A 338 -8.47 -3.67 -1.06
N PHE A 339 -7.85 -3.17 -2.11
CA PHE A 339 -6.71 -2.26 -2.00
C PHE A 339 -7.08 -0.86 -2.46
N LYS A 340 -6.65 0.12 -1.65
CA LYS A 340 -6.67 1.54 -1.97
C LYS A 340 -5.24 2.00 -2.22
N SER A 341 -4.91 2.30 -3.46
CA SER A 341 -3.61 2.87 -3.83
C SER A 341 -3.46 4.28 -3.27
N GLU A 342 -2.30 4.56 -2.70
CA GLU A 342 -1.82 5.90 -2.43
C GLU A 342 -0.58 6.18 -3.29
N ALA A 343 -0.81 6.83 -4.43
CA ALA A 343 0.22 7.28 -5.35
C ALA A 343 0.07 8.79 -5.55
N ILE A 344 0.92 9.59 -4.89
CA ILE A 344 0.93 11.04 -5.02
C ILE A 344 2.05 11.44 -5.99
N VAL A 345 1.84 11.09 -7.26
CA VAL A 345 2.80 11.24 -8.37
C VAL A 345 2.12 11.87 -9.58
N HIS A 346 2.82 11.94 -10.71
CA HIS A 346 2.26 12.42 -11.97
C HIS A 346 0.97 11.67 -12.33
N PRO A 347 -0.09 12.32 -12.86
CA PRO A 347 -1.39 11.67 -13.09
C PRO A 347 -1.34 10.42 -13.97
N ASP A 348 -0.44 10.38 -14.96
CA ASP A 348 -0.24 9.19 -15.81
C ASP A 348 0.28 7.98 -15.01
N GLU A 349 1.07 8.22 -13.97
CA GLU A 349 1.57 7.17 -13.08
C GLU A 349 0.48 6.72 -12.09
N VAL A 350 -0.30 7.66 -11.55
CA VAL A 350 -1.44 7.33 -10.65
C VAL A 350 -2.41 6.36 -11.33
N ALA A 351 -2.76 6.63 -12.59
CA ALA A 351 -3.71 5.81 -13.34
C ALA A 351 -3.26 4.35 -13.52
N LYS A 352 -1.94 4.09 -13.56
CA LYS A 352 -1.40 2.73 -13.75
C LYS A 352 -1.67 1.78 -12.59
N TYR A 353 -1.86 2.30 -11.37
CA TYR A 353 -2.19 1.50 -10.20
C TYR A 353 -3.65 1.05 -10.16
N ILE A 354 -4.51 1.62 -11.01
CA ILE A 354 -5.97 1.44 -10.96
C ILE A 354 -6.35 0.31 -11.89
N HIS A 355 -6.54 -0.87 -11.31
CA HIS A 355 -6.94 -2.05 -12.05
C HIS A 355 -7.62 -3.06 -11.10
N PRO A 356 -8.63 -3.83 -11.54
CA PRO A 356 -9.29 -4.84 -10.69
C PRO A 356 -8.31 -5.85 -10.08
N ASP A 357 -7.28 -6.20 -10.85
CA ASP A 357 -6.20 -7.13 -10.45
C ASP A 357 -5.03 -6.45 -9.73
N GLU A 358 -5.09 -5.14 -9.48
CA GLU A 358 -4.07 -4.39 -8.76
C GLU A 358 -4.68 -3.63 -7.57
N CYS A 359 -5.02 -2.35 -7.71
CA CYS A 359 -5.83 -1.62 -6.73
C CYS A 359 -7.20 -1.26 -7.28
N GLN A 360 -8.25 -1.75 -6.64
CA GLN A 360 -9.64 -1.45 -7.01
C GLN A 360 -10.03 -0.02 -6.63
N LEU A 361 -9.40 0.53 -5.59
CA LEU A 361 -9.59 1.90 -5.13
C LEU A 361 -8.30 2.68 -5.32
N SER A 362 -8.39 3.97 -5.61
CA SER A 362 -7.23 4.85 -5.65
C SER A 362 -7.60 6.24 -5.21
N TYR A 363 -6.75 6.91 -4.44
CA TYR A 363 -6.92 8.35 -4.21
C TYR A 363 -6.92 9.11 -5.52
N ASN A 364 -7.75 10.15 -5.62
CA ASN A 364 -7.76 11.06 -6.77
C ASN A 364 -7.07 12.40 -6.44
N PRO A 365 -5.73 12.43 -6.34
CA PRO A 365 -5.01 13.64 -5.94
C PRO A 365 -5.17 14.76 -6.97
N LEU A 366 -5.34 14.42 -8.26
CA LEU A 366 -5.52 15.41 -9.31
C LEU A 366 -6.83 16.17 -9.13
N LEU A 367 -7.95 15.47 -8.86
CA LEU A 367 -9.21 16.14 -8.56
C LEU A 367 -9.07 17.03 -7.31
N MET A 368 -8.49 16.49 -6.23
CA MET A 368 -8.29 17.24 -4.99
C MET A 368 -7.49 18.53 -5.22
N ALA A 369 -6.32 18.42 -5.84
CA ALA A 369 -5.46 19.57 -6.12
C ALA A 369 -6.15 20.60 -7.03
N LEU A 370 -6.91 20.14 -8.03
CA LEU A 370 -7.59 21.03 -8.97
C LEU A 370 -8.83 21.71 -8.37
N LEU A 371 -9.49 21.12 -7.36
CA LEU A 371 -10.52 21.79 -6.58
C LEU A 371 -9.93 23.01 -5.85
N TRP A 372 -8.78 22.85 -5.19
CA TRP A 372 -8.08 23.95 -4.54
C TRP A 372 -7.58 24.97 -5.56
N ASN A 373 -6.91 24.55 -6.63
CA ASN A 373 -6.54 25.45 -7.74
C ASN A 373 -7.71 26.35 -8.18
N THR A 374 -8.88 25.74 -8.45
CA THR A 374 -10.07 26.44 -8.94
C THR A 374 -10.60 27.45 -7.91
N LEU A 375 -10.51 27.14 -6.61
CA LEU A 375 -10.86 28.08 -5.55
C LEU A 375 -9.93 29.30 -5.53
N ALA A 376 -8.63 29.14 -5.80
CA ALA A 376 -7.69 30.25 -5.86
C ALA A 376 -7.92 31.11 -7.12
N THR A 377 -7.94 30.48 -8.30
CA THR A 377 -7.98 31.15 -9.60
C THR A 377 -9.36 31.67 -9.99
N ARG A 378 -10.43 31.04 -9.49
CA ARG A 378 -11.83 31.19 -9.94
C ARG A 378 -12.07 30.72 -11.38
N GLU A 379 -11.09 30.03 -11.96
CA GLU A 379 -11.14 29.49 -13.30
C GLU A 379 -11.19 27.97 -13.24
N VAL A 380 -12.17 27.38 -13.93
CA VAL A 380 -12.40 25.93 -13.95
C VAL A 380 -11.63 25.22 -15.08
N ASN A 381 -10.76 25.92 -15.81
CA ASN A 381 -10.09 25.43 -17.02
C ASN A 381 -9.33 24.11 -16.82
N LEU A 382 -8.39 24.05 -15.86
CA LEU A 382 -7.62 22.85 -15.55
C LEU A 382 -8.52 21.72 -15.00
N LEU A 383 -9.47 22.05 -14.13
CA LEU A 383 -10.42 21.08 -13.57
C LEU A 383 -11.29 20.45 -14.67
N LEU A 384 -11.87 21.27 -15.53
CA LEU A 384 -12.71 20.81 -16.65
C LEU A 384 -11.91 19.97 -17.65
N TYR A 385 -10.67 20.37 -17.94
CA TYR A 385 -9.78 19.63 -18.83
C TYR A 385 -9.44 18.24 -18.24
N SER A 386 -9.02 18.20 -16.97
CA SER A 386 -8.72 16.96 -16.25
C SER A 386 -9.95 16.04 -16.17
N MET A 387 -11.11 16.54 -15.79
CA MET A 387 -12.34 15.75 -15.68
C MET A 387 -12.75 15.11 -17.02
N LYS A 388 -12.45 15.76 -18.15
CA LYS A 388 -12.72 15.20 -19.49
C LYS A 388 -11.69 14.18 -19.93
N LYS A 389 -10.42 14.37 -19.57
CA LYS A 389 -9.30 13.57 -20.09
C LYS A 389 -8.93 12.38 -19.21
N ARG A 390 -9.08 12.51 -17.88
CA ARG A 390 -8.42 11.63 -16.88
C ARG A 390 -9.36 11.04 -15.83
N PHE A 391 -10.65 11.37 -15.86
CA PHE A 391 -11.59 10.87 -14.85
C PHE A 391 -12.03 9.42 -15.10
N GLU A 392 -12.09 9.01 -16.37
CA GLU A 392 -12.42 7.65 -16.77
C GLU A 392 -11.31 6.68 -16.32
N ILE A 393 -11.72 5.59 -15.68
CA ILE A 393 -10.86 4.53 -15.14
C ILE A 393 -11.47 3.16 -15.50
N PRO A 394 -10.71 2.06 -15.41
CA PRO A 394 -11.22 0.74 -15.73
C PRO A 394 -12.50 0.36 -14.96
N ASP A 395 -13.36 -0.44 -15.60
CA ASP A 395 -14.53 -1.03 -14.96
C ASP A 395 -14.11 -1.86 -13.73
N GLY A 396 -14.96 -1.89 -12.70
CA GLY A 396 -14.62 -2.55 -11.44
C GLY A 396 -13.51 -1.85 -10.66
N CYS A 397 -13.35 -0.54 -10.83
CA CYS A 397 -12.50 0.32 -10.00
C CYS A 397 -13.24 1.60 -9.59
N ALA A 398 -12.78 2.28 -8.54
CA ALA A 398 -13.33 3.57 -8.14
C ALA A 398 -12.25 4.53 -7.64
N TRP A 399 -12.41 5.81 -8.00
CA TRP A 399 -11.71 6.88 -7.34
C TRP A 399 -12.23 7.08 -5.92
N VAL A 400 -11.31 7.25 -4.98
CA VAL A 400 -11.57 7.84 -3.66
C VAL A 400 -11.36 9.33 -3.79
N ASN A 401 -12.45 10.03 -4.12
CA ASN A 401 -12.45 11.49 -4.26
C ASN A 401 -12.47 12.14 -2.88
N TYR A 402 -11.59 13.12 -2.66
CA TYR A 402 -11.41 13.75 -1.36
C TYR A 402 -11.12 15.25 -1.51
N VAL A 403 -11.33 16.00 -0.44
CA VAL A 403 -11.04 17.45 -0.38
C VAL A 403 -9.73 17.71 0.38
N ARG A 404 -9.50 16.99 1.46
CA ARG A 404 -8.28 17.03 2.28
C ARG A 404 -7.96 15.64 2.83
N CYS A 405 -6.71 15.42 3.19
CA CYS A 405 -6.20 14.25 3.89
C CYS A 405 -5.33 14.71 5.07
N HIS A 406 -4.66 13.75 5.72
CA HIS A 406 -3.71 14.02 6.81
C HIS A 406 -2.44 14.72 6.31
N ASP A 407 -2.03 14.44 5.07
CA ASP A 407 -0.86 15.08 4.42
C ASP A 407 -1.13 16.51 3.95
N ASP A 408 -0.08 17.14 3.44
CA ASP A 408 -0.10 18.41 2.73
C ASP A 408 -0.86 18.36 1.38
N ILE A 409 -0.76 19.43 0.59
CA ILE A 409 -1.35 19.50 -0.76
C ILE A 409 -0.20 19.64 -1.76
N GLY A 410 0.11 18.55 -2.46
CA GLY A 410 0.96 18.58 -3.64
C GLY A 410 0.20 19.08 -4.88
N TRP A 411 0.79 20.00 -5.63
CA TRP A 411 0.24 20.51 -6.90
C TRP A 411 0.55 19.57 -8.07
N THR A 412 0.02 18.34 -7.99
CA THR A 412 0.35 17.21 -8.88
C THR A 412 -0.39 17.22 -10.22
N PHE A 413 -0.84 18.38 -10.70
CA PHE A 413 -1.32 18.48 -12.08
C PHE A 413 -0.15 18.33 -13.07
N SER A 414 -0.45 17.78 -14.25
CA SER A 414 0.51 17.55 -15.33
C SER A 414 0.97 18.88 -15.95
N ASP A 415 2.27 18.99 -16.22
CA ASP A 415 2.84 20.16 -16.90
C ASP A 415 2.35 20.24 -18.34
N GLU A 416 2.19 19.09 -18.99
CA GLU A 416 1.70 18.93 -20.36
C GLU A 416 0.24 19.38 -20.47
N ASP A 417 -0.62 18.96 -19.53
CA ASP A 417 -2.01 19.38 -19.48
C ASP A 417 -2.15 20.89 -19.24
N ALA A 418 -1.28 21.46 -18.38
CA ALA A 418 -1.25 22.89 -18.16
C ALA A 418 -0.79 23.65 -19.42
N ALA A 419 0.23 23.14 -20.12
CA ALA A 419 0.74 23.72 -21.36
C ALA A 419 -0.31 23.71 -22.49
N ASP A 420 -1.13 22.65 -22.60
CA ASP A 420 -2.26 22.58 -23.55
C ASP A 420 -3.28 23.71 -23.33
N LEU A 421 -3.34 24.26 -22.12
CA LEU A 421 -4.19 25.38 -21.73
C LEU A 421 -3.43 26.72 -21.65
N TRP A 422 -2.20 26.76 -22.14
CA TRP A 422 -1.32 27.94 -22.10
C TRP A 422 -0.98 28.42 -20.68
N VAL A 423 -0.98 27.51 -19.71
CA VAL A 423 -0.57 27.76 -18.32
C VAL A 423 0.86 27.26 -18.14
N ASN A 424 1.77 28.13 -17.69
CA ASN A 424 3.10 27.71 -17.25
C ASN A 424 2.98 27.02 -15.90
N ALA A 425 3.18 25.71 -15.86
CA ALA A 425 2.98 24.91 -14.67
C ALA A 425 3.88 25.32 -13.49
N PHE A 426 5.15 25.65 -13.75
CA PHE A 426 6.09 26.07 -12.72
C PHE A 426 5.63 27.37 -12.05
N ASP A 427 5.38 28.41 -12.85
CA ASP A 427 4.92 29.71 -12.34
C ASP A 427 3.56 29.56 -11.62
N HIS A 428 2.69 28.68 -12.14
CA HIS A 428 1.39 28.42 -11.56
C HIS A 428 1.48 27.75 -10.19
N ARG A 429 2.40 26.79 -9.99
CA ARG A 429 2.67 26.21 -8.67
C ARG A 429 3.23 27.26 -7.69
N GLN A 430 4.09 28.16 -8.16
CA GLN A 430 4.58 29.28 -7.33
C GLN A 430 3.44 30.20 -6.90
N PHE A 431 2.52 30.53 -7.81
CA PHE A 431 1.30 31.26 -7.48
C PHE A 431 0.46 30.53 -6.43
N LEU A 432 0.16 29.24 -6.62
CA LEU A 432 -0.67 28.47 -5.69
C LEU A 432 -0.02 28.36 -4.32
N ASN A 433 1.29 28.11 -4.25
CA ASN A 433 2.04 28.12 -3.00
C ASN A 433 1.94 29.49 -2.30
N ALA A 434 2.20 30.59 -3.01
CA ALA A 434 2.07 31.93 -2.44
C ALA A 434 0.63 32.24 -1.99
N PHE A 435 -0.37 31.82 -2.76
CA PHE A 435 -1.77 32.00 -2.44
C PHE A 435 -2.14 31.27 -1.15
N TYR A 436 -1.86 29.96 -1.05
CA TYR A 436 -2.29 29.14 0.07
C TYR A 436 -1.51 29.36 1.36
N THR A 437 -0.29 29.88 1.26
CA THR A 437 0.53 30.32 2.42
C THR A 437 0.26 31.77 2.85
N GLY A 438 -0.71 32.45 2.21
CA GLY A 438 -1.05 33.84 2.54
C GLY A 438 -0.01 34.88 2.12
N ARG A 439 0.96 34.50 1.27
CA ARG A 439 2.01 35.37 0.71
C ARG A 439 1.56 36.11 -0.56
N PHE A 440 0.37 35.82 -1.08
CA PHE A 440 -0.26 36.53 -2.20
C PHE A 440 -1.28 37.56 -1.70
N GLU A 441 -1.22 38.78 -2.25
CA GLU A 441 -2.12 39.88 -1.88
C GLU A 441 -3.59 39.50 -2.14
N GLY A 442 -4.46 39.73 -1.13
CA GLY A 442 -5.87 39.39 -1.24
C GLY A 442 -6.21 37.91 -1.03
N SER A 443 -5.23 37.06 -0.69
CA SER A 443 -5.50 35.66 -0.36
C SER A 443 -6.40 35.51 0.89
N PHE A 444 -7.39 34.64 0.77
CA PHE A 444 -8.23 34.21 1.89
C PHE A 444 -7.61 33.06 2.69
N ALA A 445 -6.57 32.41 2.17
CA ALA A 445 -5.99 31.23 2.77
C ALA A 445 -5.08 31.57 3.96
N ARG A 446 -4.93 30.61 4.88
CA ARG A 446 -4.11 30.68 6.10
C ARG A 446 -3.30 29.39 6.31
N GLY A 447 -2.87 28.77 5.21
CA GLY A 447 -2.04 27.57 5.25
C GLY A 447 -0.60 27.88 5.62
N LEU A 448 0.19 26.83 5.82
CA LEU A 448 1.61 26.89 6.09
C LEU A 448 2.39 26.21 4.96
N PRO A 449 3.61 26.66 4.64
CA PRO A 449 4.50 25.92 3.75
C PRO A 449 4.93 24.59 4.41
N PHE A 450 5.21 23.59 3.58
CA PHE A 450 5.74 22.30 4.00
C PHE A 450 6.74 21.81 2.95
N GLN A 451 7.93 21.39 3.39
CA GLN A 451 9.01 20.86 2.55
C GLN A 451 9.38 21.78 1.36
N GLU A 452 9.57 23.08 1.60
CA GLU A 452 10.01 24.01 0.54
C GLU A 452 11.45 23.68 0.14
N ASN A 453 11.64 23.04 -1.01
CA ASN A 453 12.97 22.67 -1.49
C ASN A 453 13.63 23.84 -2.24
N PRO A 454 14.71 24.45 -1.75
CA PRO A 454 15.35 25.57 -2.43
C PRO A 454 16.03 25.19 -3.75
N LYS A 455 16.15 23.89 -4.08
CA LYS A 455 16.80 23.39 -5.30
C LYS A 455 15.84 23.26 -6.49
N THR A 456 14.52 23.24 -6.26
CA THR A 456 13.48 22.92 -7.25
C THR A 456 12.27 23.82 -7.04
#